data_AF-A0A1U9P6D1-F1
#
_entry.id   AF-A0A1U9P6D1-F1
#
_cell.length_a   1.000
_cell.length_b   1.000
_cell.length_c   1.000
_cell.angle_alpha   90.00
_cell.angle_beta   90.00
_cell.angle_gamma   90.00
#
_symmetry.space_group_name_H-M   'P 1'
#
loop_
_entity.id
_entity.type
_entity.pdbx_description
1 polymer ?
#
loop_
_entity_poly.entity_id
_entity_poly.type
_entity_poly.pdbx_seq_one_letter_code
_entity_poly.pdbx_strand_id
1 'polypeptide(L)'
;MNFRHVTGGLGLLCAAWGGSLLLRQPEPWRIAVWLGGAVVVHDGFVAPLVLAVAALAAAAGLRLRGVPRAALIVAGSLTVIALPPLLRPGPVANPTVLPLDYLRNWLLAMAAVAVFTVAPAALRALTRRAGRRS
;
A
#
# COMPACT_ATOMS: atom_id res chain seq x y z
N MET A 1 4.09 -34.81 -11.38
CA MET A 1 2.94 -33.89 -11.34
C MET A 1 3.48 -32.47 -11.44
N ASN A 2 3.23 -31.75 -12.53
CA ASN A 2 3.87 -30.44 -12.75
C ASN A 2 3.36 -29.43 -11.72
N PHE A 3 4.27 -28.71 -11.05
CA PHE A 3 3.96 -27.68 -10.05
C PHE A 3 2.85 -26.73 -10.50
N ARG A 4 2.81 -26.39 -11.80
CA ARG A 4 1.78 -25.55 -12.43
C ARG A 4 0.36 -26.06 -12.22
N HIS A 5 0.13 -27.36 -12.38
CA HIS A 5 -1.21 -27.96 -12.19
C HIS A 5 -1.57 -28.06 -10.72
N VAL A 6 -0.59 -28.32 -9.84
CA VAL A 6 -0.80 -28.36 -8.39
C VAL A 6 -1.18 -26.97 -7.87
N THR A 7 -0.44 -25.93 -8.25
CA THR A 7 -0.76 -24.54 -7.86
C THR A 7 -2.08 -24.07 -8.45
N GLY A 8 -2.34 -24.39 -9.73
CA GLY A 8 -3.63 -24.05 -10.36
C GLY A 8 -4.81 -24.75 -9.69
N GLY A 9 -4.67 -26.05 -9.40
CA GLY A 9 -5.69 -26.83 -8.70
C GLY A 9 -5.95 -26.32 -7.28
N LEU A 10 -4.89 -26.01 -6.51
CA LEU A 10 -5.02 -25.39 -5.20
C LEU A 10 -5.73 -24.04 -5.27
N GLY A 11 -5.38 -23.19 -6.25
CA GLY A 11 -6.04 -21.90 -6.45
C GLY A 11 -7.54 -22.04 -6.72
N LEU A 12 -7.94 -22.98 -7.59
CA LEU A 12 -9.33 -23.30 -7.87
C LEU A 12 -10.07 -23.82 -6.63
N LEU A 13 -9.44 -24.70 -5.85
CA LEU A 13 -10.01 -25.20 -4.58
C LEU A 13 -10.22 -24.07 -3.58
N CYS A 14 -9.24 -23.18 -3.42
CA CYS A 14 -9.38 -22.00 -2.56
C CYS A 14 -10.49 -21.05 -3.03
N ALA A 15 -10.61 -20.82 -4.34
CA ALA A 15 -11.66 -19.98 -4.91
C ALA A 15 -13.06 -20.60 -4.70
N ALA A 16 -13.21 -21.91 -4.94
CA ALA A 16 -14.46 -22.63 -4.71
C ALA A 16 -14.83 -22.63 -3.21
N TRP A 17 -13.84 -22.86 -2.34
CA TRP A 17 -14.02 -22.78 -0.89
C TRP A 17 -14.46 -21.37 -0.45
N GLY A 18 -13.77 -20.33 -0.90
CA GLY A 18 -14.13 -18.94 -0.63
C GLY A 18 -15.52 -18.57 -1.14
N GLY A 19 -15.88 -19.03 -2.35
CA GLY A 19 -17.22 -18.87 -2.91
C GLY A 19 -18.29 -19.58 -2.06
N SER A 20 -18.01 -20.78 -1.57
CA SER A 20 -18.93 -21.50 -0.68
C SER A 20 -19.14 -20.77 0.66
N LEU A 21 -18.09 -20.15 1.20
CA LEU A 21 -18.17 -19.33 2.41
C LEU A 21 -18.96 -18.04 2.17
N LEU A 22 -18.75 -17.42 1.01
CA LEU A 22 -19.47 -16.22 0.59
C LEU A 22 -20.98 -16.47 0.55
N LEU A 23 -21.42 -17.57 -0.07
CA LEU A 23 -22.84 -17.92 -0.19
C LEU A 23 -23.52 -18.22 1.15
N ARG A 24 -22.75 -18.53 2.20
CA ARG A 24 -23.27 -18.75 3.56
C ARG A 24 -23.37 -17.47 4.39
N GLN A 25 -22.91 -16.33 3.88
CA GLN A 25 -23.05 -15.06 4.56
C GLN A 25 -24.49 -14.53 4.45
N PRO A 26 -24.98 -13.74 5.41
CA PRO A 26 -26.32 -13.15 5.34
C PRO A 26 -26.53 -12.24 4.12
N GLU A 27 -25.47 -11.56 3.67
CA GLU A 27 -25.50 -10.55 2.60
C GLU A 27 -24.41 -10.82 1.54
N PRO A 28 -24.50 -11.94 0.79
CA PRO A 28 -23.45 -12.39 -0.10
C PRO A 28 -23.21 -11.41 -1.26
N TRP A 29 -24.29 -10.79 -1.76
CA TRP A 29 -24.21 -9.82 -2.85
C TRP A 29 -23.42 -8.57 -2.47
N ARG A 30 -23.61 -8.05 -1.25
CA ARG A 30 -22.87 -6.87 -0.78
C ARG A 30 -21.37 -7.12 -0.73
N ILE A 31 -20.97 -8.32 -0.30
CA ILE A 31 -19.56 -8.74 -0.28
C ILE A 31 -19.05 -8.95 -1.71
N ALA A 32 -19.85 -9.55 -2.59
CA ALA A 32 -19.48 -9.74 -4.00
C ALA A 32 -19.23 -8.39 -4.71
N VAL A 33 -20.11 -7.40 -4.50
CA VAL A 33 -19.93 -6.04 -5.00
C VAL A 33 -18.66 -5.39 -4.43
N TRP A 34 -18.38 -5.58 -3.14
CA TRP A 34 -17.15 -5.07 -2.54
C TRP A 34 -15.89 -5.71 -3.13
N LEU A 35 -15.89 -7.05 -3.31
CA LEU A 35 -14.79 -7.78 -3.94
C LEU A 35 -14.57 -7.33 -5.40
N GLY A 36 -15.65 -7.26 -6.18
CA GLY A 36 -15.60 -6.78 -7.57
C GLY A 36 -15.13 -5.34 -7.65
N GLY A 37 -15.64 -4.47 -6.79
CA GLY A 37 -15.19 -3.08 -6.68
C GLY A 37 -13.70 -2.96 -6.33
N ALA A 38 -13.21 -3.78 -5.41
CA ALA A 38 -11.79 -3.81 -5.06
C ALA A 38 -10.90 -4.20 -6.26
N VAL A 39 -11.31 -5.20 -7.06
CA VAL A 39 -10.61 -5.60 -8.29
C VAL A 39 -10.61 -4.46 -9.30
N VAL A 40 -11.77 -3.85 -9.56
CA VAL A 40 -11.89 -2.73 -10.50
C VAL A 40 -11.02 -1.54 -10.09
N VAL A 41 -11.02 -1.17 -8.82
CA VAL A 41 -10.16 -0.09 -8.31
C VAL A 41 -8.69 -0.48 -8.41
N HIS A 42 -8.34 -1.74 -8.12
CA HIS A 42 -6.96 -2.19 -8.20
C HIS A 42 -6.43 -2.14 -9.65
N ASP A 43 -7.11 -2.82 -10.57
CA ASP A 43 -6.65 -2.99 -11.95
C ASP A 43 -6.87 -1.72 -12.77
N GLY A 44 -7.97 -1.01 -12.53
CA GLY A 44 -8.33 0.20 -13.28
C GLY A 44 -7.62 1.46 -12.80
N PHE A 45 -7.17 1.51 -11.54
CA PHE A 45 -6.57 2.72 -10.96
C PHE A 45 -5.23 2.48 -10.25
N VAL A 46 -5.16 1.55 -9.31
CA VAL A 46 -3.95 1.35 -8.49
C VAL A 46 -2.77 0.86 -9.34
N ALA A 47 -2.97 -0.19 -10.15
CA ALA A 47 -1.96 -0.74 -11.04
C ALA A 47 -1.43 0.32 -12.03
N PRO A 48 -2.27 1.04 -12.81
CA PRO A 48 -1.76 2.07 -13.72
C PRO A 48 -1.08 3.23 -12.99
N LEU A 49 -1.57 3.64 -11.81
CA LEU A 49 -0.92 4.67 -11.00
C LEU A 49 0.49 4.23 -10.56
N VAL A 50 0.65 3.00 -10.08
CA VAL A 50 1.95 2.44 -9.68
C VAL A 50 2.91 2.39 -10.87
N LEU A 51 2.42 1.98 -12.05
CA LEU A 51 3.20 1.97 -13.29
C LEU A 51 3.60 3.39 -13.71
N ALA A 52 2.69 4.36 -13.60
CA ALA A 52 2.97 5.76 -13.91
C ALA A 52 4.06 6.34 -13.00
N VAL A 53 4.00 6.09 -11.69
CA VAL A 53 5.04 6.49 -10.73
C VAL A 53 6.38 5.86 -11.08
N ALA A 54 6.40 4.56 -11.42
CA ALA A 54 7.62 3.88 -11.85
C ALA A 54 8.19 4.48 -13.15
N ALA A 55 7.34 4.80 -14.12
CA ALA A 55 7.74 5.43 -15.38
C ALA A 55 8.30 6.85 -15.18
N LEU A 56 7.64 7.67 -14.35
CA LEU A 56 8.09 9.01 -14.00
C LEU A 56 9.45 8.98 -13.28
N ALA A 57 9.63 8.04 -12.34
CA ALA A 57 10.90 7.86 -11.67
C ALA A 57 12.01 7.44 -12.66
N ALA A 58 11.70 6.53 -13.59
CA ALA A 58 12.64 6.14 -14.64
C ALA A 58 12.99 7.31 -15.57
N ALA A 59 12.01 8.12 -15.98
CA ALA A 59 12.22 9.32 -16.78
C ALA A 59 13.08 10.38 -16.07
N ALA A 60 12.95 10.50 -14.75
CA ALA A 60 13.80 11.35 -13.90
C ALA A 60 15.20 10.75 -13.63
N GLY A 61 15.53 9.59 -14.22
CA GLY A 61 16.80 8.89 -13.99
C GLY A 61 16.93 8.26 -12.60
N LEU A 62 15.83 8.18 -11.84
CA LEU A 62 15.81 7.63 -10.48
C LEU A 62 15.70 6.11 -10.53
N ARG A 63 16.63 5.43 -9.85
CA ARG A 63 16.57 3.98 -9.66
C ARG A 63 15.85 3.65 -8.35
N LEU A 64 14.57 3.27 -8.45
CA LEU A 64 13.76 2.80 -7.32
C LEU A 64 14.15 1.37 -6.89
N ARG A 65 15.33 1.22 -6.28
CA ARG A 65 15.82 -0.06 -5.73
C ARG A 65 16.19 0.07 -4.26
N GLY A 66 15.87 -0.95 -3.46
CA GLY A 66 16.16 -0.97 -2.03
C GLY A 66 15.27 0.00 -1.26
N VAL A 67 15.89 0.88 -0.46
CA VAL A 67 15.21 1.76 0.51
C VAL A 67 14.10 2.63 -0.11
N PRO A 68 14.28 3.33 -1.26
CA PRO A 68 13.22 4.13 -1.86
C PRO A 68 12.00 3.30 -2.28
N ARG A 69 12.19 2.06 -2.75
CA ARG A 69 11.08 1.17 -3.09
C ARG A 69 10.32 0.74 -1.83
N ALA A 70 11.03 0.37 -0.77
CA ALA A 70 10.41 0.04 0.51
C ALA A 70 9.63 1.23 1.08
N ALA A 71 10.19 2.44 1.00
CA ALA A 71 9.54 3.67 1.43
C ALA A 71 8.24 3.93 0.69
N LEU A 72 8.22 3.79 -0.64
CA LEU A 72 6.99 3.93 -1.44
C LEU A 72 5.95 2.87 -1.10
N ILE A 73 6.35 1.63 -0.83
CA ILE A 73 5.44 0.56 -0.40
C ILE A 73 4.82 0.93 0.95
N VAL A 74 5.62 1.35 1.94
CA VAL A 74 5.14 1.74 3.27
C VAL A 74 4.21 2.96 3.16
N ALA A 75 4.62 3.99 2.41
CA ALA A 75 3.82 5.20 2.20
C ALA A 75 2.48 4.89 1.53
N GLY A 76 2.48 4.05 0.50
CA GLY A 76 1.27 3.59 -0.17
C GLY A 76 0.34 2.83 0.78
N SER A 77 0.86 1.87 1.55
CA SER A 77 0.09 1.11 2.53
C SER A 77 -0.55 2.00 3.60
N LEU A 78 0.23 2.93 4.18
CA LEU A 78 -0.28 3.89 5.16
C LEU A 78 -1.37 4.79 4.58
N THR A 79 -1.22 5.19 3.32
CA THR A 79 -2.22 6.00 2.62
C THR A 79 -3.52 5.21 2.42
N VAL A 80 -3.45 3.96 1.97
CA VAL A 80 -4.64 3.10 1.81
C VAL A 80 -5.35 2.88 3.15
N ILE A 81 -4.61 2.72 4.25
CA ILE A 81 -5.18 2.57 5.60
C ILE A 81 -5.83 3.87 6.09
N ALA A 82 -5.22 5.02 5.83
CA ALA A 82 -5.73 6.32 6.25
C ALA A 82 -6.89 6.82 5.37
N LEU A 83 -7.03 6.32 4.15
CA LEU A 83 -7.99 6.84 3.18
C LEU A 83 -9.45 6.73 3.64
N PRO A 84 -9.94 5.58 4.18
CA PRO A 84 -11.34 5.47 4.60
C PRO A 84 -11.77 6.50 5.66
N PRO A 85 -11.07 6.68 6.81
CA PRO A 85 -11.47 7.69 7.79
C PRO A 85 -11.28 9.13 7.29
N LEU A 86 -10.37 9.38 6.34
CA LEU A 86 -10.19 10.70 5.75
C LEU A 86 -11.32 11.08 4.77
N LEU A 87 -11.76 10.13 3.94
CA LEU A 87 -12.81 10.37 2.92
C LEU A 87 -14.22 10.28 3.48
N ARG A 88 -14.43 9.47 4.51
CA ARG A 88 -15.71 9.32 5.19
C ARG A 88 -15.48 9.41 6.70
N PRO A 89 -15.37 10.64 7.24
CA PRO A 89 -15.33 10.83 8.68
C PRO A 89 -16.65 10.32 9.26
N GLY A 90 -16.62 9.15 9.88
CA GLY A 90 -17.77 8.53 10.50
C GLY A 90 -17.89 8.93 11.98
N PRO A 91 -19.08 8.78 12.59
CA PRO A 91 -19.23 8.92 14.03
C PRO A 91 -18.34 7.91 14.75
N VAL A 92 -17.74 8.33 15.87
CA VAL A 92 -16.96 7.44 16.73
C VAL A 92 -17.86 6.31 17.22
N ALA A 93 -17.59 5.09 16.77
CA ALA A 93 -18.34 3.90 17.16
C ALA A 93 -18.19 3.59 18.67
N ASN A 94 -17.13 4.09 19.29
CA ASN A 94 -16.80 3.87 20.70
C ASN A 94 -16.55 5.22 21.40
N PRO A 95 -17.29 5.58 22.47
CA PRO A 95 -17.12 6.84 23.18
C PRO A 95 -15.78 6.96 23.93
N THR A 96 -15.06 5.85 24.10
CA THR A 96 -13.72 5.80 24.70
C THR A 96 -12.59 5.98 23.69
N VAL A 97 -12.88 5.96 22.38
CA VAL A 97 -11.88 6.23 21.35
C VAL A 97 -11.62 7.72 21.32
N LEU A 98 -10.38 8.08 21.67
CA LEU A 98 -9.92 9.46 21.55
C LEU A 98 -10.05 9.88 20.08
N PRO A 99 -10.75 10.98 19.76
CA PRO A 99 -10.90 11.45 18.38
C PRO A 99 -9.51 11.73 17.83
N LEU A 100 -9.08 10.87 16.91
CA LEU A 100 -7.75 10.93 16.35
C LEU A 100 -7.76 11.84 15.13
N ASP A 101 -6.87 12.82 15.10
CA ASP A 101 -6.64 13.62 13.91
C ASP A 101 -5.87 12.77 12.88
N TYR A 102 -6.63 12.05 12.05
CA TYR A 102 -6.09 11.15 11.04
C TYR A 102 -5.23 11.87 10.00
N LEU A 103 -5.56 13.12 9.67
CA LEU A 103 -4.79 13.90 8.70
C LEU A 103 -3.43 14.25 9.28
N ARG A 104 -3.41 14.80 10.49
CA ARG A 104 -2.17 15.11 11.21
C ARG A 104 -1.30 13.87 11.38
N ASN A 105 -1.88 12.76 11.83
CA ASN A 105 -1.13 11.54 12.08
C ASN A 105 -0.60 10.89 10.79
N TRP A 106 -1.39 10.93 9.72
CA TRP A 106 -0.92 10.48 8.40
C TRP A 106 0.24 11.35 7.89
N LEU A 107 0.14 12.68 7.99
CA LEU A 107 1.23 13.59 7.61
C LEU A 107 2.50 13.36 8.42
N LEU A 108 2.37 13.15 9.74
CA LEU A 108 3.50 12.81 10.61
C LEU A 108 4.14 11.47 10.20
N ALA A 109 3.33 10.47 9.87
CA ALA A 109 3.84 9.19 9.39
C ALA A 109 4.55 9.32 8.03
N MET A 110 4.01 10.11 7.09
CA MET A 110 4.65 10.39 5.81
C MET A 110 5.98 11.13 6.00
N ALA A 111 6.02 12.11 6.90
CA ALA A 111 7.24 12.83 7.26
C ALA A 111 8.30 11.87 7.84
N ALA A 112 7.90 10.97 8.75
CA ALA A 112 8.80 9.96 9.30
C ALA A 112 9.38 9.05 8.20
N VAL A 113 8.53 8.53 7.29
CA VAL A 113 8.99 7.71 6.16
C VAL A 113 9.99 8.47 5.30
N ALA A 114 9.73 9.73 4.98
CA ALA A 114 10.63 10.56 4.18
C ALA A 114 11.99 10.76 4.89
N VAL A 115 11.98 11.09 6.19
CA VAL A 115 13.19 11.29 6.99
C VAL A 115 14.03 10.01 7.03
N PHE A 116 13.44 8.86 7.36
CA PHE A 116 14.16 7.58 7.43
C PHE A 116 14.69 7.11 6.07
N THR A 117 14.03 7.51 4.98
CA THR A 117 14.48 7.19 3.62
C THR A 117 15.70 8.02 3.20
N VAL A 118 15.69 9.33 3.50
CA VAL A 118 16.71 10.28 3.00
C VAL A 118 17.91 10.39 3.94
N ALA A 119 17.72 10.29 5.26
CA ALA A 119 18.78 10.52 6.24
C ALA A 119 20.05 9.66 6.02
N PRO A 120 19.96 8.34 5.74
CA PRO A 120 21.15 7.53 5.51
C PRO A 120 21.92 7.94 4.24
N ALA A 121 21.21 8.33 3.18
CA ALA A 121 21.82 8.78 1.94
C ALA A 121 22.50 10.15 2.11
N ALA A 122 21.84 11.07 2.82
CA ALA A 122 22.38 12.38 3.14
C ALA A 122 23.66 12.27 3.99
N LEU A 123 23.63 11.46 5.06
CA LEU A 123 24.78 11.26 5.93
C LEU A 123 25.99 10.69 5.17
N ARG A 124 25.77 9.69 4.31
CA ARG A 124 26.83 9.11 3.45
C ARG A 124 27.39 10.12 2.46
N ALA A 125 26.57 11.02 1.91
CA ALA A 125 27.03 12.05 1.00
C ALA A 125 27.89 13.10 1.72
N LEU A 126 27.51 13.48 2.95
CA LEU A 126 28.25 14.43 3.77
C LEU A 126 29.61 13.87 4.21
N THR A 127 29.67 12.62 4.68
CA THR A 127 30.95 12.00 5.10
C THR A 127 31.92 11.81 3.94
N ARG A 128 31.42 11.44 2.74
CA ARG A 128 32.23 11.36 1.51
C ARG A 128 32.79 12.71 1.06
N ARG A 129 32.08 13.81 1.32
CA ARG A 129 32.57 15.17 1.01
C ARG A 129 33.63 15.62 2.01
N ALA A 130 33.49 15.26 3.29
CA ALA A 130 34.47 15.58 4.32
C ALA A 130 35.82 14.90 4.06
N GLY A 131 35.83 13.60 3.74
CA GLY A 131 37.06 12.86 3.45
C GLY A 131 37.75 13.19 2.12
N ARG A 132 37.13 14.01 1.26
CA ARG A 132 37.77 14.52 0.02
C ARG A 132 38.41 15.90 0.17
N ARG A 133 38.21 16.55 1.33
CA ARG A 133 38.76 17.87 1.65
C ARG A 133 39.96 17.81 2.61
N SER A 134 40.38 16.61 2.99
CA SER A 134 41.61 16.32 3.74
C SER A 134 42.59 15.58 2.84
#